data_AF-A0AAW5VAZ0-F1
#
_entry.id   AF-A0AAW5VAZ0-F1
#
_cell.length_a   1.000
_cell.length_b   1.000
_cell.length_c   1.000
_cell.angle_alpha   90.00
_cell.angle_beta   90.00
_cell.angle_gamma   90.00
#
_symmetry.space_group_name_H-M   'P 1'
#
loop_
_entity.id
_entity.type
_entity.pdbx_description
1 polymer ?
#
loop_
_entity_poly.entity_id
_entity_poly.type
_entity_poly.pdbx_seq_one_letter_code
_entity_poly.pdbx_strand_id
1 'polypeptide(L)'
;MQGYGRIGLQFDGIWGVNTDYKINMINGIIYYYSHYQFQQSPLLDFYGKVGLGRNYVNTIAEDRNRSGLNPLVMFELGWQGYKLNDFQLRFGINTFCSFEPSSTVCFSGPTIQGMLKF
;
A
#
# COMPACT_ATOMS: atom_id res chain seq x y z
N MET A 1 -24.86 -4.27 12.85
CA MET A 1 -23.73 -3.47 12.32
C MET A 1 -22.48 -4.33 12.49
N GLN A 2 -21.89 -4.87 11.43
CA GLN A 2 -20.70 -5.72 11.53
C GLN A 2 -19.69 -5.25 10.48
N GLY A 3 -18.66 -4.54 10.94
CA GLY A 3 -17.45 -4.33 10.14
C GLY A 3 -16.57 -5.56 10.30
N TYR A 4 -16.23 -6.22 9.20
CA TYR A 4 -15.33 -7.37 9.21
C TYR A 4 -13.89 -6.86 9.06
N GLY A 5 -13.17 -6.84 10.18
CA GLY A 5 -11.74 -6.53 10.23
C GLY A 5 -10.89 -7.77 9.94
N ARG A 6 -9.75 -7.61 9.27
CA ARG A 6 -8.77 -8.69 9.09
C ARG A 6 -7.34 -8.17 9.20
N ILE A 7 -6.44 -9.01 9.70
CA ILE A 7 -5.00 -8.78 9.66
C ILE A 7 -4.44 -9.47 8.43
N GLY A 8 -3.52 -8.81 7.73
CA GLY A 8 -2.87 -9.33 6.55
C GLY A 8 -1.39 -9.00 6.49
N LEU A 9 -0.69 -9.70 5.60
CA LEU A 9 0.69 -9.46 5.22
C LEU A 9 0.74 -8.95 3.79
N GLN A 10 1.61 -7.99 3.53
CA GLN A 10 1.83 -7.40 2.20
C GLN A 10 3.32 -7.31 1.93
N PHE A 11 3.72 -7.77 0.75
CA PHE A 11 5.08 -7.69 0.23
C PHE A 11 5.04 -6.99 -1.11
N ASP A 12 5.70 -5.84 -1.21
CA ASP A 12 5.68 -5.00 -2.41
C ASP A 12 7.09 -4.81 -2.97
N GLY A 13 7.21 -4.82 -4.29
CA GLY A 13 8.37 -4.29 -5.01
C GLY A 13 7.96 -3.00 -5.72
N ILE A 14 8.70 -1.92 -5.48
CA ILE A 14 8.47 -0.62 -6.12
C ILE A 14 9.73 -0.26 -6.89
N TRP A 15 9.57 0.06 -8.18
CA TRP A 15 10.65 0.51 -9.06
C TRP A 15 10.31 1.88 -9.62
N GLY A 16 11.25 2.81 -9.55
CA GLY A 16 11.12 4.17 -10.06
C GLY A 16 12.38 4.62 -10.78
N VAL A 17 12.22 5.43 -11.82
CA VAL A 17 13.32 6.03 -12.56
C VAL A 17 13.09 7.53 -12.62
N ASN A 18 14.10 8.30 -12.22
CA ASN A 18 14.19 9.74 -12.40
C ASN A 18 15.38 10.04 -13.34
N THR A 19 15.53 11.29 -13.81
CA THR A 19 16.66 11.72 -14.67
C THR A 19 18.00 11.46 -14.01
N ASP A 20 18.06 11.54 -12.68
CA ASP A 20 19.33 11.55 -11.94
C ASP A 20 19.60 10.23 -11.18
N TYR A 21 18.57 9.40 -10.95
CA TYR A 21 18.69 8.18 -10.15
C TYR A 21 17.57 7.16 -10.42
N LYS A 22 17.86 5.89 -10.11
CA LYS A 22 16.89 4.78 -10.06
C LYS A 22 16.61 4.41 -8.60
N ILE A 23 15.35 4.13 -8.29
CA ILE A 23 14.92 3.67 -6.97
C ILE A 23 14.36 2.26 -7.09
N ASN A 24 14.82 1.38 -6.22
CA ASN A 24 14.20 0.08 -5.95
C ASN A 24 13.83 0.03 -4.46
N MET A 25 12.57 -0.26 -4.16
CA MET A 25 12.10 -0.46 -2.78
C MET A 25 11.44 -1.82 -2.63
N ILE A 26 11.74 -2.51 -1.54
CA ILE A 26 11.05 -3.74 -1.14
C ILE A 26 10.40 -3.49 0.20
N ASN A 27 9.08 -3.64 0.28
CA ASN A 27 8.31 -3.43 1.51
C ASN A 27 7.86 -4.78 2.08
N GLY A 28 7.91 -4.91 3.40
CA GLY A 28 7.25 -5.97 4.16
C GLY A 28 6.37 -5.37 5.23
N ILE A 29 5.06 -5.55 5.12
CA ILE A 29 4.04 -4.82 5.91
C ILE A 29 3.07 -5.80 6.54
N ILE A 30 2.78 -5.59 7.83
CA ILE A 30 1.63 -6.15 8.51
C ILE A 30 0.56 -5.06 8.53
N TYR A 31 -0.65 -5.36 8.07
CA TYR A 31 -1.73 -4.38 8.01
C TYR A 31 -3.02 -4.91 8.62
N TYR A 32 -3.78 -4.00 9.20
CA TYR A 32 -5.17 -4.18 9.52
C TYR A 32 -6.02 -3.60 8.39
N TYR A 33 -6.96 -4.38 7.90
CA TYR A 33 -7.95 -3.99 6.91
C TYR A 33 -9.33 -4.00 7.55
N SER A 34 -10.14 -3.00 7.20
CA SER A 34 -11.57 -2.97 7.52
C SER A 34 -12.34 -2.42 6.33
N HIS A 35 -13.61 -2.78 6.22
CA HIS A 35 -14.49 -2.22 5.21
C HIS A 35 -15.89 -1.97 5.78
N TYR A 36 -16.62 -1.08 5.11
CA TYR A 36 -17.94 -0.65 5.48
C TYR A 36 -18.82 -0.47 4.24
N GLN A 37 -19.96 -1.16 4.24
CA GLN A 37 -20.94 -1.11 3.17
C GLN A 37 -22.13 -0.23 3.59
N PHE A 38 -22.27 0.93 2.96
CA PHE A 38 -23.36 1.86 3.26
C PHE A 38 -24.68 1.32 2.70
N GLN A 39 -25.73 1.29 3.53
CA GLN A 39 -27.08 0.85 3.15
C GLN A 39 -27.14 -0.54 2.47
N GLN A 40 -26.19 -1.43 2.77
CA GLN A 40 -26.10 -2.74 2.11
C GLN A 40 -25.99 -2.65 0.57
N SER A 41 -25.62 -1.49 0.01
CA SER A 41 -25.37 -1.35 -1.43
C SER A 41 -23.97 -1.81 -1.78
N PRO A 42 -23.78 -2.82 -2.66
CA PRO A 42 -22.45 -3.26 -3.08
C PRO A 42 -21.63 -2.14 -3.71
N LEU A 43 -22.29 -1.18 -4.39
CA LEU A 43 -21.64 -0.01 -4.98
C LEU A 43 -21.16 1.01 -3.95
N LEU A 44 -21.58 0.93 -2.69
CA LEU A 44 -21.16 1.83 -1.61
C LEU A 44 -20.35 1.08 -0.57
N ASP A 45 -19.43 0.23 -1.03
CA ASP A 45 -18.49 -0.52 -0.20
C ASP A 45 -17.13 0.16 -0.21
N PHE A 46 -16.77 0.75 0.92
CA PHE A 46 -15.51 1.47 1.13
C PHE A 46 -14.63 0.69 2.10
N TYR A 47 -13.32 0.75 1.91
CA TYR A 47 -12.36 0.06 2.76
C TYR A 47 -11.24 1.00 3.19
N GLY A 48 -10.61 0.60 4.30
CA GLY A 48 -9.38 1.20 4.79
C GLY A 48 -8.38 0.14 5.20
N LYS A 49 -7.09 0.44 5.00
CA LYS A 49 -5.98 -0.32 5.55
C LYS A 49 -5.07 0.62 6.34
N VAL A 50 -4.55 0.13 7.45
CA VAL A 50 -3.46 0.76 8.19
C VAL A 50 -2.43 -0.30 8.50
N GLY A 51 -1.16 -0.02 8.27
CA GLY A 51 -0.10 -1.01 8.39
C GLY A 51 1.20 -0.43 8.90
N LEU A 52 2.00 -1.32 9.47
CA LEU A 52 3.35 -1.06 9.95
C LEU A 52 4.27 -2.12 9.35
N GLY A 53 5.50 -1.73 9.05
CA GLY A 53 6.42 -2.61 8.38
C GLY A 53 7.83 -2.07 8.34
N ARG A 54 8.61 -2.65 7.44
CA ARG A 54 9.92 -2.14 7.06
C ARG A 54 10.04 -2.09 5.56
N ASN A 55 10.84 -1.17 5.05
CA ASN A 55 11.27 -1.18 3.67
C ASN A 55 12.78 -1.32 3.57
N TYR A 56 13.23 -1.92 2.48
CA TYR A 56 14.61 -1.85 2.02
C TYR A 56 14.61 -0.96 0.78
N VAL A 57 15.29 0.19 0.85
CA VAL A 57 15.42 1.15 -0.26
C VAL A 57 16.83 1.02 -0.82
N ASN A 58 16.93 1.02 -2.15
CA ASN A 58 18.19 1.05 -2.87
C ASN A 58 18.11 2.11 -3.98
N THR A 59 18.90 3.17 -3.85
CA THR A 59 18.96 4.30 -4.79
C THR A 59 20.28 4.26 -5.53
N ILE A 60 20.21 4.10 -6.85
CA ILE A 60 21.36 3.99 -7.75
C ILE A 60 21.44 5.28 -8.59
N ALA A 61 22.45 6.10 -8.34
CA ALA A 61 22.84 7.25 -9.17
C ALA A 61 24.16 6.93 -9.92
N GLU A 62 24.52 7.74 -10.92
CA GLU A 62 25.73 7.52 -11.73
C GLU A 62 27.02 7.47 -10.89
N ASP A 63 27.08 8.24 -9.81
CA ASP A 63 28.25 8.39 -8.94
C ASP A 63 28.13 7.67 -7.58
N ARG A 64 26.90 7.31 -7.16
CA ARG A 64 26.61 6.88 -5.79
C ARG A 64 25.50 5.83 -5.72
N ASN A 65 25.73 4.81 -4.89
CA ASN A 65 24.71 3.87 -4.48
C ASN A 65 24.41 4.04 -2.98
N ARG A 66 23.14 4.18 -2.61
CA ARG A 66 22.71 4.26 -1.22
C ARG A 66 21.64 3.22 -0.96
N SER A 67 21.82 2.42 0.09
CA SER A 67 20.82 1.48 0.56
C SER A 67 20.56 1.63 2.06
N GLY A 68 19.34 1.30 2.47
CA GLY A 68 18.91 1.44 3.85
C GLY A 68 17.69 0.61 4.15
N LEU A 69 17.54 0.24 5.42
CA LEU A 69 16.37 -0.46 5.94
C LEU A 69 15.66 0.45 6.94
N ASN A 70 14.45 0.88 6.60
CA ASN A 70 13.74 1.89 7.38
C ASN A 70 12.43 1.33 7.93
N PRO A 71 11.99 1.79 9.12
CA PRO A 71 10.60 1.63 9.54
C PRO A 71 9.64 2.25 8.52
N LEU A 72 8.50 1.59 8.33
CA LEU A 72 7.49 1.98 7.36
C LEU A 72 6.10 2.01 8.02
N VAL A 73 5.33 3.06 7.73
CA VAL A 73 3.89 3.14 8.00
C VAL A 73 3.16 3.15 6.66
N MET A 74 2.03 2.46 6.58
CA MET A 74 1.14 2.43 5.43
C MET A 74 -0.27 2.84 5.85
N PHE A 75 -0.93 3.63 5.01
CA PHE A 75 -2.38 3.81 5.08
C PHE A 75 -2.98 3.82 3.69
N GLU A 76 -4.12 3.15 3.54
CA GLU A 76 -4.85 3.07 2.28
C GLU A 76 -6.32 3.31 2.56
N LEU A 77 -6.96 4.12 1.72
CA LEU A 77 -8.40 4.32 1.73
C LEU A 77 -8.92 4.12 0.31
N GLY A 78 -10.06 3.47 0.16
CA GLY A 78 -10.57 3.21 -1.17
C GLY A 78 -11.98 2.68 -1.24
N TRP A 79 -12.39 2.48 -2.48
CA TRP A 79 -13.66 1.91 -2.88
C TRP A 79 -13.45 0.50 -3.44
N GLN A 80 -14.37 -0.40 -3.14
CA GLN A 80 -14.25 -1.81 -3.50
C GLN A 80 -15.59 -2.44 -3.95
N GLY A 81 -16.48 -1.61 -4.50
CA GLY A 81 -17.84 -2.01 -4.81
C GLY A 81 -17.99 -2.85 -6.08
N TYR A 82 -16.95 -2.94 -6.92
CA TYR A 82 -16.98 -3.79 -8.08
C TYR A 82 -16.57 -5.22 -7.71
N LYS A 83 -17.55 -6.13 -7.74
CA LYS A 83 -17.39 -7.56 -7.44
C LYS A 83 -18.01 -8.36 -8.59
N LEU A 84 -17.25 -9.27 -9.17
CA LEU A 84 -17.68 -10.17 -10.24
C LEU A 84 -17.28 -11.60 -9.86
N ASN A 85 -18.25 -12.43 -9.46
CA ASN A 85 -18.02 -13.78 -8.94
C ASN A 85 -16.95 -13.75 -7.81
N ASP A 86 -15.85 -14.47 -8.02
CA ASP A 86 -14.73 -14.57 -7.09
C ASP A 86 -13.72 -13.43 -7.26
N PHE A 87 -13.91 -12.53 -8.22
CA PHE A 87 -13.06 -11.37 -8.43
C PHE A 87 -13.63 -10.12 -7.78
N GLN A 88 -12.76 -9.34 -7.13
CA GLN A 88 -13.09 -8.03 -6.57
C GLN A 88 -12.04 -7.01 -7.00
N LEU A 89 -12.52 -5.89 -7.56
CA LEU A 89 -11.67 -4.78 -7.95
C LEU A 89 -11.72 -3.70 -6.86
N ARG A 90 -10.56 -3.20 -6.47
CA ARG A 90 -10.41 -2.09 -5.53
C ARG A 90 -9.70 -0.93 -6.20
N PHE A 91 -10.20 0.26 -5.91
CA PHE A 91 -9.57 1.51 -6.25
C PHE A 91 -9.32 2.28 -4.97
N GLY A 92 -8.18 2.95 -4.85
CA GLY A 92 -7.90 3.70 -3.63
C GLY A 92 -6.75 4.65 -3.79
N ILE A 93 -6.43 5.31 -2.70
CA ILE A 93 -5.20 6.06 -2.52
C ILE A 93 -4.42 5.35 -1.45
N ASN A 94 -3.19 4.97 -1.77
CA ASN A 94 -2.28 4.34 -0.82
C ASN A 94 -1.12 5.28 -0.55
N THR A 95 -0.72 5.34 0.71
CA THR A 95 0.41 6.12 1.17
C THR A 95 1.35 5.26 2.00
N PHE A 96 2.63 5.36 1.68
CA PHE A 96 3.75 4.76 2.41
C PHE A 96 4.63 5.86 2.96
N CYS A 97 4.94 5.83 4.25
CA CYS A 97 5.90 6.75 4.88
C CYS A 97 7.07 5.96 5.47
N SER A 98 8.27 6.22 4.96
CA SER A 98 9.55 5.64 5.36
C SER A 98 10.27 6.60 6.31
N PHE A 99 10.68 6.11 7.47
CA PHE A 99 11.34 6.93 8.50
C PHE A 99 12.85 6.68 8.51
N GLU A 100 13.62 7.55 7.89
CA GLU A 100 15.08 7.53 7.92
C GLU A 100 15.60 8.37 9.10
N PRO A 101 16.81 8.10 9.63
CA PRO A 101 17.37 8.88 10.72
C PRO A 101 17.45 10.40 10.44
N SER A 102 17.63 10.78 9.18
CA SER A 102 17.78 12.17 8.74
C SER A 102 16.50 12.80 8.19
N SER A 103 15.52 12.00 7.75
CA SER A 103 14.34 12.49 7.03
C SER A 103 13.20 11.49 7.01
N THR A 104 11.97 11.97 6.87
CA THR A 104 10.81 11.11 6.58
C THR A 104 10.41 11.31 5.12
N VAL A 105 10.24 10.22 4.39
CA VAL A 105 9.86 10.24 2.97
C VAL A 105 8.52 9.53 2.81
N CYS A 106 7.53 10.24 2.28
CA CYS A 106 6.20 9.69 2.03
C CYS A 106 5.88 9.67 0.53
N PHE A 107 5.31 8.55 0.08
CA PHE A 107 4.82 8.34 -1.27
C PHE A 107 3.33 8.08 -1.21
N SER A 108 2.55 8.88 -1.94
CA SER A 108 1.09 8.73 -2.05
C SER A 108 0.71 8.58 -3.51
N GLY A 109 -0.20 7.68 -3.83
CA GLY A 109 -0.65 7.51 -5.20
C GLY A 109 -1.97 6.77 -5.34
N PRO A 110 -2.63 6.91 -6.50
CA PRO A 110 -3.78 6.10 -6.82
C PRO A 110 -3.35 4.63 -6.94
N THR A 111 -4.24 3.73 -6.54
CA THR A 111 -4.05 2.29 -6.63
C THR A 111 -5.23 1.62 -7.28
N ILE A 112 -4.92 0.56 -8.04
CA ILE A 112 -5.88 -0.36 -8.63
C ILE A 112 -5.43 -1.75 -8.20
N GLN A 113 -6.29 -2.50 -7.52
CA GLN A 113 -5.97 -3.84 -7.02
C GLN A 113 -7.06 -4.82 -7.42
N GLY A 114 -6.67 -5.93 -8.04
CA GLY A 114 -7.53 -7.10 -8.21
C GLY A 114 -7.35 -8.07 -7.05
N MET A 115 -8.44 -8.59 -6.51
CA MET A 115 -8.43 -9.62 -5.47
C MET A 115 -9.26 -10.81 -5.94
N LEU A 116 -8.72 -12.01 -5.75
CA LEU A 116 -9.47 -13.26 -5.84
C LEU A 116 -9.94 -13.67 -4.45
N LYS A 117 -11.22 -14.01 -4.34
CA LYS A 117 -11.81 -14.66 -3.18
C LYS A 117 -11.61 -16.17 -3.36
N PHE A 118 -10.91 -16.79 -2.42
CA PHE A 118 -10.75 -18.23 -2.32
C PHE A 118 -11.52 -18.71 -1.08
#